data_AF-A0A6A6N4G7-F1
#
_entry.id   AF-A0A6A6N4G7-F1
#
_cell.length_a   1.000
_cell.length_b   1.000
_cell.length_c   1.000
_cell.angle_alpha   90.00
_cell.angle_beta   90.00
_cell.angle_gamma   90.00
#
_symmetry.space_group_name_H-M   'P 1'
#
loop_
_entity.id
_entity.type
_entity.pdbx_description
1 polymer ?
#
loop_
_entity_poly.entity_id
_entity_poly.type
_entity_poly.pdbx_seq_one_letter_code
_entity_poly.pdbx_strand_id
1 'polypeptide(L)'
;MLVNLHTCAGVYVDSGFASELYTLTHLRNLDVDNVCEDHASELFAAIFRLENLVCLSLSVENTYLGTSLPELESFTPPPHLQELTLHDEAYKAKIIGKEFREAGGYPELETLSITSRNPVEWTEIANGAFPNLKSLSLNFV
;
A
#
# COMPACT_ATOMS: atom_id res chain seq x y z
N MET A 1 9.85 17.86 16.34
CA MET A 1 9.82 16.42 16.06
C MET A 1 8.42 15.90 16.42
N LEU A 2 7.69 15.34 15.45
CA LEU A 2 6.27 14.93 15.61
C LEU A 2 6.15 13.48 16.12
N VAL A 3 6.89 13.13 17.18
CA VAL A 3 7.06 11.73 17.62
C VAL A 3 5.79 11.05 18.15
N ASN A 4 4.73 11.81 18.43
CA ASN A 4 3.43 11.31 18.90
C ASN A 4 2.34 11.38 17.81
N LEU A 5 2.73 11.57 16.54
CA LEU A 5 1.79 11.60 15.43
C LEU A 5 1.25 10.19 15.17
N HIS A 6 -0.08 10.06 15.19
CA HIS A 6 -0.76 8.78 14.94
C HIS A 6 -1.33 8.69 13.53
N THR A 7 -1.59 9.84 12.89
CA THR A 7 -2.19 9.92 11.56
C THR A 7 -1.42 10.92 10.71
N CYS A 8 -1.04 10.50 9.52
CA CYS A 8 -0.39 11.30 8.50
C CYS A 8 -1.16 11.05 7.19
N ALA A 9 -1.84 12.05 6.64
CA ALA A 9 -2.74 11.87 5.51
C ALA A 9 -2.60 12.99 4.48
N GLY A 10 -2.92 12.68 3.23
CA GLY A 10 -2.77 13.59 2.09
C GLY A 10 -1.34 14.07 1.87
N VAL A 11 -0.34 13.22 2.15
CA VAL A 11 1.08 13.60 2.00
C VAL A 11 1.63 13.21 0.64
N TYR A 12 2.41 14.12 0.06
CA TYR A 12 3.16 13.89 -1.16
C TYR A 12 4.56 13.36 -0.85
N VAL A 13 5.04 12.42 -1.66
CA VAL A 13 6.38 11.84 -1.48
C VAL A 13 7.40 12.71 -2.22
N ASP A 14 8.33 13.28 -1.46
CA ASP A 14 9.58 13.83 -1.99
C ASP A 14 10.79 13.03 -1.48
N SER A 15 11.99 13.38 -1.94
CA SER A 15 13.23 12.71 -1.57
C SER A 15 13.60 12.82 -0.08
N GLY A 16 12.93 13.66 0.71
CA GLY A 16 13.13 13.79 2.15
C GLY A 16 12.11 12.99 2.97
N PHE A 17 10.90 12.81 2.45
CA PHE A 17 9.76 12.26 3.19
C PHE A 17 10.02 10.86 3.75
N ALA A 18 10.57 9.94 2.96
CA ALA A 18 10.84 8.57 3.41
C ALA A 18 11.80 8.54 4.62
N SER A 19 12.77 9.46 4.67
CA SER A 19 13.75 9.55 5.74
C SER A 19 13.16 10.03 7.07
N GLU A 20 12.11 10.85 7.02
CA GLU A 20 11.39 11.31 8.21
C GLU A 20 10.30 10.33 8.62
N LEU A 21 9.66 9.67 7.65
CA LEU A 21 8.53 8.79 7.88
C LEU A 21 8.86 7.67 8.88
N TYR A 22 9.99 6.97 8.72
CA TYR A 22 10.34 5.87 9.63
C TYR A 22 10.64 6.32 11.07
N THR A 23 10.81 7.63 11.31
CA THR A 23 10.98 8.18 12.67
C THR A 23 9.66 8.29 13.43
N LEU A 24 8.53 8.20 12.72
CA LEU A 24 7.18 8.27 13.27
C LEU A 24 6.73 6.91 13.79
N THR A 25 7.42 6.38 14.80
CA THR A 25 7.20 5.01 15.29
C THR A 25 5.83 4.76 15.91
N HIS A 26 5.08 5.80 16.27
CA HIS A 26 3.69 5.71 16.78
C HIS A 26 2.63 5.87 15.68
N LEU A 27 3.04 6.00 14.42
CA LEU A 27 2.11 6.19 13.31
C LEU A 27 1.26 4.94 13.12
N ARG A 28 -0.05 5.14 13.07
CA ARG A 28 -1.06 4.08 12.90
C ARG A 28 -1.79 4.20 11.57
N ASN A 29 -1.91 5.40 11.04
CA ASN A 29 -2.64 5.69 9.81
C ASN A 29 -1.75 6.51 8.90
N LEU A 30 -1.48 5.98 7.71
CA LEU A 30 -0.70 6.65 6.67
C LEU A 30 -1.52 6.69 5.39
N ASP A 31 -1.67 7.87 4.82
CA ASP A 31 -2.32 8.09 3.53
C ASP A 31 -1.40 8.95 2.66
N VAL A 32 -0.92 8.34 1.57
CA VAL A 32 0.08 8.92 0.67
C VAL A 32 -0.51 9.09 -0.71
N ASP A 33 -0.47 10.32 -1.19
CA ASP A 33 -0.95 10.69 -2.50
C ASP A 33 0.19 10.78 -3.51
N ASN A 34 -0.14 10.47 -4.76
CA ASN A 34 0.69 10.73 -5.94
C ASN A 34 2.07 10.05 -5.85
N VAL A 35 2.11 8.80 -5.35
CA VAL A 35 3.32 7.99 -5.31
C VAL A 35 3.83 7.78 -6.74
N CYS A 36 5.11 8.10 -6.98
CA CYS A 36 5.80 7.91 -8.24
C CYS A 36 6.88 6.82 -8.13
N GLU A 37 7.31 6.27 -9.27
CA GLU A 37 8.32 5.21 -9.34
C GLU A 37 9.67 5.64 -8.73
N ASP A 38 10.08 6.89 -8.96
CA ASP A 38 11.36 7.44 -8.49
C ASP A 38 11.56 7.37 -6.97
N HIS A 39 10.46 7.32 -6.20
CA HIS A 39 10.49 7.33 -4.73
C HIS A 39 9.77 6.13 -4.08
N ALA A 40 9.16 5.25 -4.87
CA ALA A 40 8.38 4.11 -4.37
C ALA A 40 9.22 3.15 -3.52
N SER A 41 10.44 2.85 -3.95
CA SER A 41 11.35 1.95 -3.22
C SER A 41 11.69 2.45 -1.81
N GLU A 42 12.02 3.74 -1.68
CA GLU A 42 12.37 4.34 -0.39
C GLU A 42 11.14 4.47 0.52
N LEU A 43 10.00 4.83 -0.06
CA LEU A 43 8.73 4.90 0.65
C LEU A 43 8.35 3.54 1.23
N PHE A 44 8.37 2.48 0.43
CA PHE A 44 8.00 1.14 0.88
C PHE A 44 8.97 0.59 1.93
N ALA A 45 10.27 0.88 1.79
CA ALA A 45 11.25 0.56 2.83
C ALA A 45 10.97 1.31 4.14
N ALA A 46 10.54 2.57 4.08
CA ALA A 46 10.17 3.33 5.27
C ALA A 46 8.87 2.80 5.90
N ILE A 47 7.85 2.51 5.10
CA ILE A 47 6.57 1.96 5.54
C ILE A 47 6.77 0.61 6.25
N PHE A 48 7.60 -0.28 5.71
CA PHE A 48 7.90 -1.58 6.32
C PHE A 48 8.41 -1.46 7.76
N ARG A 49 9.07 -0.35 8.12
CA ARG A 49 9.60 -0.11 9.47
C ARG A 49 8.56 0.46 10.45
N LEU A 50 7.36 0.80 9.98
CA LEU A 50 6.28 1.32 10.81
C LEU A 50 5.49 0.15 11.42
N GLU A 51 6.07 -0.50 12.43
CA GLU A 51 5.47 -1.69 13.05
C GLU A 51 4.06 -1.45 13.62
N ASN A 52 3.75 -0.23 14.06
CA ASN A 52 2.44 0.13 14.61
C ASN A 52 1.41 0.56 13.55
N LEU A 53 1.76 0.51 12.26
CA LEU A 53 0.88 0.93 11.17
C LEU A 53 -0.28 -0.06 11.01
N VAL A 54 -1.49 0.47 11.08
CA VAL A 54 -2.75 -0.28 11.01
C VAL A 54 -3.49 -0.01 9.72
N CYS A 55 -3.48 1.24 9.25
CA CYS A 55 -4.15 1.64 8.02
C CYS A 55 -3.14 2.27 7.07
N LEU A 56 -3.14 1.79 5.83
CA LEU A 56 -2.34 2.32 4.73
C LEU A 56 -3.24 2.63 3.54
N SER A 57 -3.16 3.87 3.05
CA SER A 57 -3.76 4.31 1.80
C SER A 57 -2.67 4.81 0.87
N LEU A 58 -2.69 4.34 -0.38
CA LEU A 58 -1.74 4.72 -1.41
C LEU A 58 -2.48 5.10 -2.68
N SER A 59 -2.19 6.29 -3.19
CA SER A 59 -2.61 6.74 -4.51
C SER A 59 -1.40 6.96 -5.40
N VAL A 60 -1.45 6.48 -6.64
CA VAL A 60 -0.34 6.62 -7.59
C VAL A 60 -0.61 7.76 -8.56
N GLU A 61 0.45 8.51 -8.87
CA GLU A 61 0.37 9.56 -9.88
C GLU A 61 -0.04 8.96 -11.23
N ASN A 62 -1.11 9.50 -11.81
CA ASN A 62 -1.53 9.17 -13.16
C ASN A 62 -0.53 9.77 -14.15
N THR A 63 0.64 9.14 -14.28
CA THR A 63 1.50 9.44 -15.40
C THR A 63 0.76 8.92 -16.63
N TYR A 64 0.50 9.81 -17.58
CA TYR A 64 -0.10 9.53 -18.88
C TYR A 64 0.63 8.42 -19.70
N LEU A 65 1.69 7.85 -19.14
CA LEU A 65 2.56 6.83 -19.72
C LEU A 65 2.29 5.41 -19.19
N GLY A 66 1.33 5.24 -18.28
CA GLY A 66 0.90 3.91 -17.88
C GLY A 66 1.95 3.13 -17.09
N THR A 67 2.89 3.80 -16.41
CA THR A 67 3.86 3.15 -15.54
C THR A 67 3.12 2.45 -14.39
N SER A 68 3.35 1.14 -14.25
CA SER A 68 3.01 0.39 -13.04
C SER A 68 4.04 0.68 -11.95
N LEU A 69 3.71 0.46 -10.69
CA LEU A 69 4.71 0.39 -9.62
C LEU A 69 5.19 -1.08 -9.47
N PRO A 70 6.28 -1.50 -10.13
CA PRO A 70 6.80 -2.87 -9.98
C PRO A 70 7.22 -3.16 -8.53
N GLU A 71 7.56 -2.15 -7.74
CA GLU A 71 7.93 -2.29 -6.33
C GLU A 71 6.77 -2.83 -5.50
N LEU A 72 5.52 -2.57 -5.90
CA LEU A 72 4.35 -3.12 -5.22
C LEU A 72 4.32 -4.65 -5.30
N GLU A 73 4.87 -5.23 -6.38
CA GLU A 73 4.96 -6.69 -6.53
C GLU A 73 5.84 -7.35 -5.46
N SER A 74 6.78 -6.59 -4.87
CA SER A 74 7.68 -7.02 -3.82
C SER A 74 7.34 -6.45 -2.44
N PHE A 75 6.27 -5.65 -2.36
CA PHE A 75 5.91 -4.95 -1.15
C PHE A 75 5.44 -5.91 -0.06
N THR A 76 6.17 -5.89 1.06
CA THR A 76 5.77 -6.57 2.29
C THR A 76 5.22 -5.52 3.26
N PRO A 77 3.96 -5.65 3.69
CA PRO A 77 3.33 -4.70 4.60
C PRO A 77 3.87 -4.86 6.02
N PRO A 78 3.65 -3.88 6.90
CA PRO A 78 3.83 -4.04 8.33
C PRO A 78 2.93 -5.16 8.89
N PRO A 79 3.38 -5.89 9.93
CA PRO A 79 2.69 -7.09 10.43
C PRO A 79 1.31 -6.79 11.03
N HIS A 80 1.08 -5.57 11.52
CA HIS A 80 -0.16 -5.13 12.14
C HIS A 80 -1.12 -4.38 11.19
N LEU A 81 -0.84 -4.42 9.89
CA LEU A 81 -1.68 -3.77 8.90
C LEU A 81 -3.03 -4.49 8.78
N GLN A 82 -4.10 -3.77 9.11
CA GLN A 82 -5.48 -4.26 9.10
C GLN A 82 -6.27 -3.73 7.90
N GLU A 83 -5.93 -2.54 7.43
CA GLU A 83 -6.61 -1.88 6.32
C GLU A 83 -5.61 -1.43 5.25
N LEU A 84 -5.85 -1.86 4.02
CA LEU A 84 -5.09 -1.45 2.85
C LEU A 84 -6.04 -0.90 1.80
N THR A 85 -5.79 0.34 1.39
CA THR A 85 -6.50 0.98 0.29
C THR A 85 -5.52 1.36 -0.81
N LEU A 86 -5.81 0.90 -2.03
CA LEU A 86 -5.03 1.18 -3.23
C LEU A 86 -5.91 1.97 -4.21
N HIS A 87 -5.46 3.17 -4.57
CA HIS A 87 -6.17 4.08 -5.45
C HIS A 87 -5.51 4.20 -6.82
N ASP A 88 -6.32 4.53 -7.84
CA ASP A 88 -5.90 4.76 -9.22
C ASP A 88 -5.04 3.62 -9.80
N GLU A 89 -3.89 3.95 -10.37
CA GLU A 89 -2.99 3.00 -11.04
C GLU A 89 -2.06 2.26 -10.06
N ALA A 90 -2.29 2.41 -8.74
CA ALA A 90 -1.52 1.69 -7.72
C ALA A 90 -1.55 0.19 -7.92
N TYR A 91 -2.66 -0.34 -8.45
CA TYR A 91 -2.84 -1.77 -8.64
C TYR A 91 -3.14 -2.10 -10.11
N LYS A 92 -2.15 -2.67 -10.81
CA LYS A 92 -2.26 -3.16 -12.20
C LYS A 92 -2.15 -4.68 -12.33
N ALA A 93 -1.99 -5.41 -11.22
CA ALA A 93 -1.71 -6.83 -11.30
C ALA A 93 -2.94 -7.67 -11.65
N LYS A 94 -2.73 -8.59 -12.58
CA LYS A 94 -3.72 -9.53 -13.08
C LYS A 94 -4.19 -10.56 -12.02
N ILE A 95 -3.39 -10.75 -10.96
CA ILE A 95 -3.66 -11.69 -9.85
C ILE A 95 -3.32 -10.99 -8.52
N ILE A 96 -4.34 -10.76 -7.67
CA ILE A 96 -4.15 -10.17 -6.34
C ILE A 96 -3.52 -11.22 -5.43
N GLY A 97 -2.40 -10.89 -4.79
CA GLY A 97 -1.77 -11.77 -3.81
C GLY A 97 -0.67 -12.71 -4.31
N LYS A 98 -0.36 -12.71 -5.62
CA LYS A 98 0.85 -13.40 -6.10
C LYS A 98 2.12 -12.67 -5.66
N GLU A 99 2.04 -11.35 -5.56
CA GLU A 99 3.03 -10.40 -5.03
C GLU A 99 3.30 -10.63 -3.54
N PHE A 100 2.32 -11.20 -2.83
CA PHE A 100 2.36 -11.37 -1.38
C PHE A 100 2.88 -12.76 -0.94
N ARG A 101 3.66 -13.45 -1.80
CA ARG A 101 4.16 -14.83 -1.56
C ARG A 101 5.49 -14.89 -0.80
N GLU A 102 5.44 -15.47 0.40
CA GLU A 102 6.08 -16.76 0.79
C GLU A 102 5.99 -17.04 2.31
N ALA A 103 5.48 -16.12 3.13
CA ALA A 103 5.45 -16.29 4.59
C ALA A 103 4.12 -15.86 5.26
N GLY A 104 2.98 -16.36 4.78
CA GLY A 104 1.69 -16.10 5.46
C GLY A 104 1.01 -14.78 5.08
N GLY A 105 1.43 -14.15 3.98
CA GLY A 105 0.75 -13.01 3.35
C GLY A 105 0.57 -11.83 4.30
N TYR A 106 -0.65 -11.29 4.35
CA TYR A 106 -1.04 -10.21 5.25
C TYR A 106 -1.89 -10.80 6.37
N PRO A 107 -1.28 -11.28 7.47
CA PRO A 107 -1.98 -12.09 8.44
C PRO A 107 -3.07 -11.32 9.17
N GLU A 108 -2.89 -10.02 9.41
CA GLU A 108 -3.87 -9.20 10.14
C GLU A 108 -4.79 -8.38 9.23
N LEU A 109 -4.63 -8.44 7.90
CA LEU A 109 -5.42 -7.62 6.98
C LEU A 109 -6.88 -8.07 6.97
N GLU A 110 -7.76 -7.18 7.41
CA GLU A 110 -9.20 -7.41 7.49
C GLU A 110 -9.95 -6.74 6.34
N THR A 111 -9.44 -5.62 5.83
CA THR A 111 -10.07 -4.85 4.75
C THR A 111 -9.07 -4.55 3.64
N LEU A 112 -9.44 -4.94 2.42
CA LEU A 112 -8.75 -4.56 1.19
C LEU A 112 -9.71 -3.78 0.30
N SER A 113 -9.34 -2.55 -0.04
CA SER A 113 -10.08 -1.70 -0.97
C SER A 113 -9.20 -1.35 -2.15
N ILE A 114 -9.68 -1.63 -3.36
CA ILE A 114 -8.99 -1.26 -4.59
C ILE A 114 -9.95 -0.41 -5.42
N THR A 115 -9.52 0.79 -5.77
CA THR A 115 -10.24 1.66 -6.70
C THR A 115 -9.37 1.94 -7.90
N SER A 116 -9.87 1.70 -9.12
CA SER A 116 -9.08 1.90 -10.34
C SER A 116 -9.94 2.49 -11.46
N ARG A 117 -9.34 3.37 -12.28
CA ARG A 117 -9.96 3.88 -13.51
C ARG A 117 -9.75 2.96 -14.72
N ASN A 118 -8.85 1.99 -14.60
CA ASN A 118 -8.52 1.02 -15.63
C ASN A 118 -8.94 -0.38 -15.17
N PRO A 119 -10.07 -0.92 -15.65
CA PRO A 119 -10.52 -2.25 -15.28
C PRO A 119 -9.51 -3.30 -15.76
N VAL A 120 -8.82 -3.95 -14.83
CA VAL A 120 -7.94 -5.08 -15.10
C VAL A 120 -8.78 -6.36 -15.14
N GLU A 121 -8.53 -7.26 -16.10
CA GLU A 121 -9.15 -8.58 -16.11
C GLU A 121 -8.76 -9.36 -14.84
N TRP A 122 -9.71 -9.48 -13.90
CA TRP A 122 -9.54 -10.28 -12.69
C TRP A 122 -9.28 -11.74 -13.10
N THR A 123 -8.14 -12.29 -12.70
CA THR A 123 -7.84 -13.71 -12.88
C THR A 123 -7.96 -14.54 -11.60
N GLU A 124 -7.38 -14.14 -10.45
CA GLU A 124 -7.48 -14.91 -9.19
C GLU A 124 -7.05 -14.09 -7.94
N ILE A 125 -7.47 -14.50 -6.73
CA ILE A 125 -6.82 -14.13 -5.46
C ILE A 125 -5.93 -15.31 -5.04
N ALA A 126 -4.65 -15.08 -4.81
CA ALA A 126 -3.74 -16.14 -4.42
C ALA A 126 -4.15 -16.78 -3.09
N ASN A 127 -4.31 -18.11 -3.10
CA ASN A 127 -4.71 -18.86 -1.92
C ASN A 127 -3.72 -18.64 -0.76
N GLY A 128 -4.22 -18.30 0.43
CA GLY A 128 -3.43 -18.02 1.63
C GLY A 128 -2.83 -16.61 1.72
N ALA A 129 -3.10 -15.70 0.77
CA ALA A 129 -2.57 -14.34 0.81
C ALA A 129 -3.17 -13.46 1.93
N PHE A 130 -4.45 -13.68 2.26
CA PHE A 130 -5.17 -12.88 3.25
C PHE A 130 -6.02 -13.78 4.17
N PRO A 131 -5.42 -14.41 5.19
CA PRO A 131 -6.12 -15.41 6.02
C PRO A 131 -7.25 -14.82 6.87
N ASN A 132 -7.20 -13.52 7.21
CA ASN A 132 -8.19 -12.84 8.06
C ASN A 132 -9.04 -11.79 7.32
N LEU A 133 -9.03 -11.78 5.98
CA LEU A 133 -9.79 -10.81 5.20
C LEU A 133 -11.29 -10.96 5.43
N LYS A 134 -11.94 -9.88 5.86
CA LYS A 134 -13.39 -9.82 6.12
C LYS A 134 -14.12 -9.00 5.07
N SER A 135 -13.45 -8.01 4.49
CA SER A 135 -14.03 -7.07 3.53
C SER A 135 -13.12 -6.90 2.32
N LEU A 136 -13.72 -7.02 1.13
CA LEU A 136 -13.07 -6.74 -0.15
C LEU A 136 -13.96 -5.79 -0.93
N SER A 137 -13.45 -4.62 -1.27
CA SER A 137 -14.14 -3.63 -2.10
C SER A 137 -13.34 -3.38 -3.38
N LEU A 138 -14.00 -3.51 -4.52
CA LEU A 138 -13.44 -3.23 -5.84
C LEU A 138 -14.33 -2.19 -6.52
N ASN A 139 -13.82 -0.98 -6.71
CA ASN A 139 -14.56 0.10 -7.37
C ASN A 139 -13.84 0.52 -8.65
N PHE A 140 -14.50 0.30 -9.79
CA PHE A 140 -13.98 0.71 -11.09
C PHE A 140 -14.79 1.92 -11.56
N VAL A 141 -14.11 3.06 -11.78
CA VAL A 141 -14.73 4.37 -12.06
C VAL A 141 -14.45 4.80 -13.50
#